data_AF-A0A7S3ZEA1-F1
#
_entry.id   AF-A0A7S3ZEA1-F1
#
_cell.length_a   1.000
_cell.length_b   1.000
_cell.length_c   1.000
_cell.angle_alpha   90.00
_cell.angle_beta   90.00
_cell.angle_gamma   90.00
#
_symmetry.space_group_name_H-M   'P 1'
#
loop_
_entity.id
_entity.type
_entity.pdbx_description
1 polymer ?
#
loop_
_entity_poly.entity_id
_entity_poly.type
_entity_poly.pdbx_seq_one_letter_code
_entity_poly.pdbx_strand_id
1 'polypeptide(L)'
;QVKWSYSDTEMAFAISADTSGWVGFGFGRRMVGSYAVIGWCTTTANAGEYKLNDEDVNQVNLVGTSLRRVSCEESGGRTTIRYVRALSTSSVTIDVNSPSRVIFAWHGTDGLAGHRE
;
A
#
# COMPACT_ATOMS: atom_id res chain seq x y z
N GLN A 1 7.11 3.43 8.98
CA GLN A 1 6.23 4.46 9.57
C GLN A 1 5.00 4.64 8.69
N VAL A 2 3.83 4.86 9.29
CA VAL A 2 2.60 5.21 8.57
C VAL A 2 2.07 6.53 9.11
N LYS A 3 1.82 7.50 8.24
CA LYS A 3 1.06 8.72 8.53
C LYS A 3 -0.20 8.71 7.68
N TRP A 4 -1.31 9.13 8.26
CA TRP A 4 -2.60 9.12 7.59
C TRP A 4 -3.46 10.30 8.05
N SER A 5 -4.39 10.69 7.19
CA SER A 5 -5.50 11.60 7.50
C SER A 5 -6.72 11.18 6.69
N TYR A 6 -7.90 11.61 7.09
CA TYR A 6 -9.14 11.28 6.40
C TYR A 6 -10.11 12.46 6.38
N SER A 7 -11.05 12.41 5.44
CA SER A 7 -12.26 13.21 5.36
C SER A 7 -13.48 12.29 5.31
N ASP A 8 -14.67 12.84 5.11
CA ASP A 8 -15.92 12.06 5.01
C ASP A 8 -15.90 11.01 3.88
N THR A 9 -15.04 11.16 2.87
CA THR A 9 -15.04 10.29 1.67
C THR A 9 -13.69 9.68 1.32
N GLU A 10 -12.58 10.19 1.86
CA GLU A 10 -11.23 9.82 1.41
C GLU A 10 -10.24 9.66 2.56
N MET A 11 -9.18 8.89 2.31
CA MET A 11 -8.00 8.80 3.16
C MET A 11 -6.75 9.15 2.36
N ALA A 12 -5.88 9.94 2.97
CA ALA A 12 -4.53 10.19 2.49
C ALA A 12 -3.54 9.41 3.35
N PHE A 13 -2.56 8.79 2.69
CA PHE A 13 -1.52 8.00 3.33
C PHE A 13 -0.13 8.48 2.92
N ALA A 14 0.81 8.40 3.87
CA ALA A 14 2.24 8.43 3.62
C ALA A 14 2.87 7.24 4.36
N ILE A 15 3.34 6.27 3.60
CA ILE A 15 3.87 4.99 4.08
C ILE A 15 5.36 4.97 3.82
N SER A 16 6.17 4.74 4.85
CA SER A 16 7.63 4.74 4.73
C SER A 16 8.27 3.49 5.33
N ALA A 17 9.33 2.99 4.71
CA ALA A 17 10.18 1.91 5.23
C ALA A 17 11.67 2.21 4.95
N ASP A 18 12.56 1.65 5.76
CA ASP A 18 14.00 1.73 5.55
C ASP A 18 14.42 0.73 4.46
N THR A 19 14.15 1.12 3.21
CA THR A 19 14.40 0.37 1.99
C THR A 19 14.63 1.33 0.81
N SER A 20 15.19 0.80 -0.28
CA SER A 20 15.28 1.41 -1.62
C SER A 20 14.50 0.56 -2.64
N GLY A 21 13.33 0.10 -2.22
CA GLY A 21 12.51 -0.87 -2.95
C GLY A 21 11.05 -0.60 -2.65
N TRP A 22 10.19 -1.60 -2.74
CA TRP A 22 8.77 -1.35 -2.50
C TRP A 22 8.38 -1.34 -1.03
N VAL A 23 7.28 -0.64 -0.76
CA VAL A 23 6.57 -0.61 0.52
C VAL A 23 5.09 -0.90 0.30
N GLY A 24 4.53 -1.75 1.18
CA GLY A 24 3.15 -2.21 1.15
C GLY A 24 2.43 -1.89 2.45
N PHE A 25 1.21 -1.41 2.36
CA PHE A 25 0.34 -1.17 3.51
C PHE A 25 -1.10 -1.49 3.16
N GLY A 26 -1.79 -2.20 4.05
CA GLY A 26 -3.14 -2.69 3.80
C GLY A 26 -3.94 -2.92 5.06
N PHE A 27 -5.19 -3.33 4.85
CA PHE A 27 -6.15 -3.61 5.91
C PHE A 27 -6.53 -5.08 5.88
N GLY A 28 -6.35 -5.76 7.01
CA GLY A 28 -6.55 -7.20 7.11
C GLY A 28 -6.05 -7.77 8.43
N ARG A 29 -6.55 -8.95 8.80
CA ARG A 29 -6.08 -9.67 10.00
C ARG A 29 -4.77 -10.43 9.77
N ARG A 30 -4.48 -10.75 8.51
CA ARG A 30 -3.32 -11.47 7.98
C ARG A 30 -3.13 -11.04 6.52
N MET A 31 -1.99 -11.38 5.92
CA MET A 31 -1.70 -11.07 4.51
C MET A 31 -2.71 -11.73 3.57
N VAL A 32 -2.81 -13.06 3.58
CA VAL A 32 -3.71 -13.80 2.69
C VAL A 32 -5.18 -13.46 2.94
N GLY A 33 -5.87 -13.06 1.87
CA GLY A 33 -7.27 -12.63 1.87
C GLY A 33 -7.49 -11.14 2.14
N SER A 34 -6.42 -10.34 2.23
CA SER A 34 -6.50 -8.90 2.47
C SER A 34 -6.30 -8.06 1.21
N TYR A 35 -6.44 -6.74 1.37
CA TYR A 35 -6.14 -5.75 0.34
C TYR A 35 -5.06 -4.80 0.84
N ALA A 36 -4.09 -4.53 -0.01
CA ALA A 36 -2.98 -3.62 0.30
C ALA A 36 -2.65 -2.73 -0.89
N VAL A 37 -2.24 -1.50 -0.61
CA VAL A 37 -1.54 -0.69 -1.60
C VAL A 37 -0.06 -1.03 -1.51
N ILE A 38 0.52 -1.39 -2.64
CA ILE A 38 1.96 -1.66 -2.79
C ILE A 38 2.52 -0.67 -3.79
N GLY A 39 3.65 -0.04 -3.46
CA GLY A 39 4.30 0.90 -4.36
C GLY A 39 5.81 1.04 -4.13
N TRP A 40 6.49 1.59 -5.12
CA TRP A 40 7.93 1.85 -5.16
C TRP A 40 8.25 3.08 -6.01
N CYS A 41 9.49 3.53 -5.93
CA CYS A 41 9.95 4.69 -6.68
C CYS A 41 10.29 4.31 -8.13
N THR A 42 9.79 5.12 -9.06
CA THR A 42 10.18 5.12 -10.48
C THR A 42 10.26 6.57 -10.93
N THR A 43 10.47 6.84 -12.22
CA THR A 43 10.43 8.21 -12.76
C THR A 43 9.12 8.97 -12.46
N THR A 44 7.99 8.26 -12.27
CA THR A 44 6.68 8.87 -11.97
C THR A 44 5.98 8.28 -10.74
N ALA A 45 6.72 7.55 -9.89
CA ALA A 45 6.18 6.67 -8.84
C ALA A 45 5.27 5.55 -9.37
N ASN A 46 5.33 4.37 -8.73
CA ASN A 46 4.44 3.26 -9.03
C ASN A 46 3.72 2.84 -7.75
N ALA A 47 2.38 2.81 -7.78
CA ALA A 47 1.58 2.26 -6.69
C ALA A 47 0.26 1.71 -7.23
N GLY A 48 -0.23 0.62 -6.65
CA GLY A 48 -1.51 0.02 -6.99
C GLY A 48 -2.19 -0.60 -5.78
N GLU A 49 -3.53 -0.73 -5.82
CA GLU A 49 -4.30 -1.50 -4.82
C GLU A 49 -4.38 -2.97 -5.29
N TYR A 50 -3.89 -3.89 -4.46
CA TYR A 50 -3.78 -5.31 -4.76
C TYR A 50 -4.62 -6.14 -3.80
N LYS A 51 -5.20 -7.23 -4.32
CA LYS A 51 -5.77 -8.32 -3.54
C LYS A 51 -4.71 -9.39 -3.35
N LEU A 52 -4.43 -9.72 -2.09
CA LEU A 52 -3.39 -10.68 -1.72
C LEU A 52 -4.04 -12.06 -1.52
N ASN A 53 -4.07 -12.91 -2.56
CA ASN A 53 -4.75 -14.21 -2.49
C ASN A 53 -3.87 -15.33 -1.94
N ASP A 54 -2.54 -15.15 -1.98
CA ASP A 54 -1.53 -16.06 -1.46
C ASP A 54 -0.25 -15.27 -1.15
N GLU A 55 0.78 -15.94 -0.64
CA GLU A 55 2.13 -15.41 -0.44
C GLU A 55 2.97 -15.48 -1.75
N ASP A 56 2.52 -16.27 -2.72
CA ASP A 56 3.07 -16.29 -4.08
C ASP A 56 2.76 -14.99 -4.85
N VAL A 57 3.78 -14.38 -5.45
CA VAL A 57 3.66 -13.16 -6.29
C VAL A 57 2.60 -13.29 -7.38
N ASN A 58 2.41 -14.48 -7.96
CA ASN A 58 1.42 -14.73 -9.02
C ASN A 58 -0.03 -14.64 -8.50
N GLN A 59 -0.23 -14.61 -7.18
CA GLN A 59 -1.53 -14.51 -6.51
C GLN A 59 -1.77 -13.11 -5.91
N VAL A 60 -0.84 -12.16 -6.13
CA VAL A 60 -0.96 -10.75 -5.79
C VAL A 60 -1.54 -10.00 -6.99
N ASN A 61 -2.86 -9.84 -6.99
CA ASN A 61 -3.60 -9.35 -8.16
C ASN A 61 -3.93 -7.87 -8.03
N LEU A 62 -3.63 -7.06 -9.04
CA LEU A 62 -4.04 -5.65 -9.09
C LEU A 62 -5.57 -5.58 -9.21
N VAL A 63 -6.23 -4.83 -8.32
CA VAL A 63 -7.70 -4.73 -8.24
C VAL A 63 -8.22 -3.30 -8.20
N GLY A 64 -7.34 -2.30 -8.16
CA GLY A 64 -7.77 -0.90 -8.13
C GLY A 64 -6.75 0.05 -8.73
N THR A 65 -7.24 0.94 -9.60
CA THR A 65 -6.48 2.06 -10.21
C THR A 65 -6.95 3.42 -9.69
N SER A 66 -7.85 3.46 -8.71
CA SER A 66 -8.47 4.70 -8.20
C SER A 66 -7.58 5.50 -7.24
N LEU A 67 -6.30 5.13 -7.09
CA LEU A 67 -5.36 5.90 -6.29
C LEU A 67 -5.10 7.25 -6.97
N ARG A 68 -5.10 8.31 -6.17
CA ARG A 68 -4.85 9.69 -6.63
C ARG A 68 -3.67 10.29 -5.88
N ARG A 69 -3.06 11.32 -6.49
CA ARG A 69 -1.90 12.03 -5.92
C ARG A 69 -0.79 11.06 -5.48
N VAL A 70 -0.56 10.03 -6.29
CA VAL A 70 0.50 9.06 -6.05
C VAL A 70 1.84 9.77 -6.20
N SER A 71 2.69 9.66 -5.20
CA SER A 71 4.08 10.11 -5.29
C SER A 71 4.98 9.17 -4.49
N CYS A 72 6.25 9.14 -4.89
CA CYS A 72 7.28 8.40 -4.20
C CYS A 72 8.48 9.31 -3.94
N GLU A 73 9.15 9.06 -2.84
CA GLU A 73 10.41 9.70 -2.46
C GLU A 73 11.33 8.64 -1.87
N GLU A 74 12.54 8.56 -2.41
CA GLU A 74 13.63 7.76 -1.86
C GLU A 74 14.76 8.70 -1.44
N SER A 75 15.08 8.69 -0.15
CA SER A 75 16.14 9.52 0.38
C SER A 75 16.73 8.88 1.64
N GLY A 76 18.06 8.83 1.72
CA GLY A 76 18.77 8.30 2.90
C GLY A 76 18.46 6.84 3.21
N GLY A 77 18.24 6.00 2.20
CA GLY A 77 17.90 4.58 2.39
C GLY A 77 16.47 4.35 2.88
N ARG A 78 15.58 5.36 2.75
CA ARG A 78 14.17 5.28 3.10
C ARG A 78 13.30 5.56 1.89
N THR A 79 12.37 4.66 1.62
CA THR A 79 11.32 4.84 0.62
C THR A 79 10.06 5.35 1.31
N THR A 80 9.40 6.34 0.71
CA THR A 80 8.11 6.86 1.15
C THR A 80 7.13 6.92 -0.02
N ILE A 81 6.03 6.17 0.09
CA ILE A 81 4.90 6.17 -0.86
C ILE A 81 3.76 6.99 -0.29
N ARG A 82 3.26 7.96 -1.07
CA ARG A 82 2.13 8.80 -0.72
C ARG A 82 1.01 8.59 -1.72
N TYR A 83 -0.22 8.50 -1.24
CA TYR A 83 -1.41 8.35 -2.10
C TYR A 83 -2.68 8.75 -1.37
N VAL A 84 -3.73 9.00 -2.14
CA VAL A 84 -5.10 9.22 -1.68
C VAL A 84 -5.99 8.13 -2.27
N ARG A 85 -6.87 7.56 -1.45
CA ARG A 85 -7.91 6.60 -1.87
C ARG A 85 -9.26 6.98 -1.27
N ALA A 86 -10.35 6.62 -1.95
CA ALA A 86 -11.69 6.71 -1.36
C ALA A 86 -11.80 5.75 -0.17
N LEU A 87 -12.60 6.09 0.84
CA LEU A 87 -12.87 5.21 1.99
C LEU A 87 -13.46 3.87 1.53
N SER A 88 -14.37 3.92 0.56
CA SER A 88 -14.97 2.77 -0.10
C SER A 88 -14.51 2.71 -1.55
N THR A 89 -13.93 1.58 -1.94
CA THR A 89 -13.74 1.19 -3.35
C THR A 89 -14.67 0.01 -3.68
N SER A 90 -14.72 -0.40 -4.95
CA SER A 90 -15.42 -1.65 -5.33
C SER A 90 -14.82 -2.90 -4.68
N SER A 91 -13.58 -2.80 -4.19
CA SER A 91 -12.80 -3.93 -3.68
C SER A 91 -12.75 -3.95 -2.15
N VAL A 92 -12.59 -2.78 -1.50
CA VAL A 92 -12.45 -2.72 -0.04
C VAL A 92 -13.00 -1.40 0.52
N THR A 93 -13.73 -1.53 1.64
CA THR A 93 -14.22 -0.42 2.45
C THR A 93 -13.43 -0.34 3.75
N ILE A 94 -12.97 0.86 4.09
CA ILE A 94 -12.40 1.16 5.41
C ILE A 94 -13.47 1.83 6.25
N ASP A 95 -13.83 1.20 7.37
CA ASP A 95 -14.66 1.82 8.40
C ASP A 95 -13.74 2.56 9.40
N VAL A 96 -13.79 3.90 9.35
CA VAL A 96 -13.01 4.77 10.25
C VAL A 96 -13.57 4.83 11.68
N ASN A 97 -14.81 4.34 11.89
CA ASN A 97 -15.45 4.35 13.21
C ASN A 97 -15.19 3.07 14.01
N SER A 98 -14.55 2.07 13.40
CA SER A 98 -14.25 0.78 14.03
C SER A 98 -12.75 0.49 14.02
N PRO A 99 -12.19 -0.14 15.07
CA PRO A 99 -10.80 -0.57 15.07
C PRO A 99 -10.51 -1.49 13.88
N SER A 100 -9.52 -1.10 13.08
CA SER A 100 -9.09 -1.86 11.91
C SER A 100 -7.73 -2.52 12.16
N ARG A 101 -7.57 -3.76 11.69
CA ARG A 101 -6.25 -4.41 11.65
C ARG A 101 -5.56 -4.04 10.35
N VAL A 102 -4.25 -3.83 10.44
CA VAL A 102 -3.42 -3.43 9.33
C VAL A 102 -2.34 -4.47 9.08
N ILE A 103 -1.88 -4.52 7.84
CA ILE A 103 -0.72 -5.28 7.40
C ILE A 103 0.28 -4.31 6.77
N PHE A 104 1.56 -4.65 6.89
CA PHE A 104 2.65 -3.85 6.37
C PHE A 104 3.76 -4.81 5.93
N ALA A 105 4.41 -4.50 4.82
CA ALA A 105 5.54 -5.26 4.30
C ALA A 105 6.41 -4.34 3.44
N TRP A 106 7.65 -4.73 3.21
CA TRP A 106 8.55 -4.02 2.31
C TRP A 106 9.62 -4.96 1.75
N HIS A 107 10.32 -4.53 0.71
CA HIS A 107 11.45 -5.29 0.18
C HIS A 107 12.54 -4.36 -0.35
N GLY A 108 13.77 -4.87 -0.41
CA GLY A 108 14.96 -4.14 -0.88
C GLY A 108 15.10 -4.01 -2.40
N THR A 109 14.07 -4.39 -3.15
CA THR A 109 14.08 -4.37 -4.62
C THR A 109 12.72 -3.95 -5.10
N ASP A 110 12.68 -3.11 -6.12
CA ASP A 110 11.45 -2.69 -6.78
C ASP A 110 10.71 -3.85 -7.44
N GLY A 111 9.39 -3.70 -7.54
CA GLY A 111 8.51 -4.71 -8.12
C GLY A 111 8.18 -5.86 -7.16
N LEU A 112 7.16 -6.63 -7.52
CA LEU A 112 6.55 -7.63 -6.62
C LEU A 112 7.37 -8.93 -6.45
N ALA A 113 8.65 -8.94 -6.82
CA ALA A 113 9.48 -10.14 -6.92
C ALA A 113 9.85 -10.82 -5.57
N GLY A 114 9.48 -10.22 -4.43
CA GLY A 114 9.71 -10.78 -3.08
C GLY A 114 9.31 -9.78 -1.98
N HIS A 115 9.13 -10.24 -0.73
CA HIS A 115 8.75 -9.41 0.42
C HIS A 115 9.49 -9.77 1.72
N ARG A 116 9.60 -8.80 2.64
CA ARG A 116 9.93 -9.00 4.06
C ARG A 116 8.77 -8.45 4.89
N GLU A 117 8.46 -9.16 5.98
CA GLU A 117 7.44 -8.80 6.97
C GLU A 117 8.04 -8.10 8.19
#